data_AF-A0A498CZW5-F1
#
_entry.id   AF-A0A498CZW5-F1
#
_cell.length_a   1.000
_cell.length_b   1.000
_cell.length_c   1.000
_cell.angle_alpha   90.00
_cell.angle_beta   90.00
_cell.angle_gamma   90.00
#
_symmetry.space_group_name_H-M   'P 1'
#
loop_
_entity.id
_entity.type
_entity.pdbx_description
1 polymer ?
#
loop_
_entity_poly.entity_id
_entity_poly.type
_entity_poly.pdbx_seq_one_letter_code
_entity_poly.pdbx_strand_id
1 'polypeptide(L)'
;GKLDAFRVLKNPSKSGKKYLFEFRIADSANVYWYENENPEYDLDGFEVFEKAENGEKFVDMSKLDDSEIVAYEDAPEKARFILKTDGITVGYPESCGTSLFYLDKDKIHRMYLD
;
A
#
# COMPACT_ATOMS: atom_id res chain seq x y z
N GLY A 1 -7.76 -6.82 -21.79
CA GLY A 1 -8.00 -5.38 -21.63
C GLY A 1 -6.86 -4.81 -20.84
N LYS A 2 -6.43 -3.58 -21.12
CA LYS A 2 -5.21 -2.97 -20.56
C LYS A 2 -5.24 -3.04 -19.03
N LEU A 3 -4.31 -3.81 -18.47
CA LEU A 3 -4.26 -4.12 -17.04
C LEU A 3 -3.97 -2.85 -16.24
N ASP A 4 -4.88 -2.54 -15.33
CA ASP A 4 -4.75 -1.56 -14.26
C ASP A 4 -3.52 -1.88 -13.42
N ALA A 5 -2.39 -1.33 -13.83
CA ALA A 5 -1.11 -1.65 -13.23
C ALA A 5 -0.66 -0.42 -12.44
N PHE A 6 -1.18 -0.32 -11.21
CA PHE A 6 -0.47 0.29 -10.10
C PHE A 6 0.93 -0.33 -10.11
N ARG A 7 1.91 0.40 -10.67
CA ARG A 7 3.30 -0.08 -10.85
C ARG A 7 4.21 0.76 -9.99
N VAL A 8 5.04 0.10 -9.20
CA VAL A 8 6.19 0.74 -8.55
C VAL A 8 7.19 1.12 -9.65
N LEU A 9 7.27 2.41 -9.99
CA LEU A 9 8.12 2.88 -11.09
C LEU A 9 9.58 3.05 -10.67
N LYS A 10 9.84 3.36 -9.40
CA LYS A 10 11.17 3.31 -8.80
C LYS A 10 11.09 2.78 -7.36
N ASN A 11 11.90 1.76 -7.07
CA ASN A 11 12.45 1.54 -5.74
C ASN A 11 13.61 2.53 -5.61
N PRO A 12 13.56 3.53 -4.71
CA PRO A 12 14.50 4.63 -4.74
C PRO A 12 15.95 4.31 -4.40
N SER A 13 16.22 3.09 -3.91
CA SER A 13 17.57 2.62 -3.58
C SER A 13 18.57 2.74 -4.75
N LYS A 14 18.11 2.88 -6.02
CA LYS A 14 18.97 3.10 -7.19
C LYS A 14 19.12 4.54 -7.69
N SER A 15 18.34 5.51 -7.21
CA SER A 15 18.38 6.90 -7.74
C SER A 15 18.40 8.03 -6.69
N GLY A 16 18.51 7.69 -5.40
CA GLY A 16 18.89 8.66 -4.35
C GLY A 16 17.73 9.27 -3.54
N LYS A 17 16.50 8.75 -3.64
CA LYS A 17 15.35 9.23 -2.84
C LYS A 17 14.88 8.21 -1.81
N LYS A 18 15.61 8.01 -0.71
CA LYS A 18 15.16 7.13 0.42
C LYS A 18 13.67 7.39 0.76
N TYR A 19 12.95 6.45 1.36
CA TYR A 19 11.59 6.65 1.94
C TYR A 19 10.41 6.96 0.96
N LEU A 20 10.55 6.77 -0.36
CA LEU A 20 9.56 7.17 -1.36
C LEU A 20 9.08 6.02 -2.27
N PHE A 21 7.81 5.97 -2.64
CA PHE A 21 7.33 5.15 -3.75
C PHE A 21 6.72 6.00 -4.86
N GLU A 22 7.05 5.64 -6.11
CA GLU A 22 6.43 6.21 -7.31
C GLU A 22 5.41 5.21 -7.88
N PHE A 23 4.18 5.65 -8.11
CA PHE A 23 3.10 4.84 -8.65
C PHE A 23 2.55 5.44 -9.95
N ARG A 24 2.10 4.58 -10.85
CA ARG A 24 1.31 4.98 -12.03
C ARG A 24 0.05 4.13 -12.10
N ILE A 25 -1.04 4.71 -12.56
CA ILE A 25 -2.29 3.97 -12.80
C ILE A 25 -2.37 3.63 -14.28
N ALA A 26 -2.36 2.34 -14.61
CA ALA A 26 -2.49 1.83 -15.97
C ALA A 26 -1.55 2.56 -16.97
N ASP A 27 -2.09 3.08 -18.07
CA ASP A 27 -1.39 3.89 -19.08
C ASP A 27 -1.50 5.41 -18.84
N SER A 28 -1.89 5.85 -17.63
CA SER A 28 -2.01 7.27 -17.32
C SER A 28 -0.67 7.99 -17.45
N ALA A 29 -0.72 9.24 -17.93
CA ALA A 29 0.43 10.15 -17.89
C ALA A 29 0.73 10.63 -16.46
N ASN A 30 -0.21 10.46 -15.52
CA ASN A 30 -0.05 10.90 -14.14
C ASN A 30 0.83 9.93 -13.35
N VAL A 31 1.81 10.50 -12.66
CA VAL A 31 2.65 9.78 -11.68
C VAL A 31 2.30 10.28 -10.29
N TYR A 32 2.03 9.35 -9.40
CA TYR A 32 1.67 9.59 -8.01
C TYR A 32 2.81 9.14 -7.10
N TRP A 33 2.84 9.71 -5.90
CA TRP A 33 3.96 9.57 -4.98
C TRP A 33 3.46 9.31 -3.58
N TYR A 34 4.14 8.42 -2.86
CA TYR A 34 4.00 8.27 -1.43
C TYR A 34 5.34 8.52 -0.75
N GLU A 35 5.39 9.49 0.13
CA GLU A 35 6.55 9.78 0.99
C GLU A 35 6.23 9.27 2.40
N ASN A 36 7.11 8.44 2.96
CA ASN A 36 6.97 8.00 4.34
C ASN A 36 7.13 9.21 5.29
N GLU A 37 6.31 9.27 6.33
CA GLU A 37 6.37 10.35 7.32
C GLU A 37 7.67 10.29 8.15
N ASN A 38 8.24 9.09 8.32
CA ASN A 38 9.53 8.91 8.94
C ASN A 38 10.63 8.74 7.86
N PRO A 39 11.50 9.75 7.65
CA PRO A 39 12.55 9.69 6.64
C PRO A 39 13.68 8.71 6.99
N GLU A 40 13.72 8.18 8.21
CA GLU A 40 14.66 7.14 8.63
C GLU A 40 14.20 5.73 8.20
N TYR A 41 12.91 5.55 7.89
CA TYR A 41 12.36 4.29 7.41
C TYR A 41 12.34 4.23 5.89
N ASP A 42 13.29 3.48 5.34
CA ASP A 42 13.33 3.21 3.91
C ASP A 42 12.22 2.21 3.52
N LEU A 43 11.65 2.44 2.33
CA LEU A 43 10.66 1.57 1.73
C LEU A 43 11.32 0.50 0.83
N ASP A 44 12.65 0.48 0.78
CA ASP A 44 13.45 -0.39 -0.09
C ASP A 44 13.43 -1.86 0.31
N GLY A 45 13.11 -2.19 1.56
CA GLY A 45 13.01 -3.56 2.04
C GLY A 45 11.70 -4.27 1.67
N PHE A 46 10.72 -3.57 1.08
CA PHE A 46 9.58 -4.26 0.47
C PHE A 46 10.04 -4.96 -0.82
N GLU A 47 9.85 -6.27 -0.88
CA GLU A 47 10.28 -7.09 -2.02
C GLU A 47 9.12 -7.81 -2.71
N VAL A 48 8.01 -7.99 -1.99
CA VAL A 48 6.78 -8.60 -2.54
C VAL A 48 5.81 -7.49 -2.90
N PHE A 49 5.25 -7.56 -4.11
CA PHE A 49 4.29 -6.59 -4.64
C PHE A 49 3.18 -7.35 -5.35
N GLU A 50 1.96 -7.29 -4.82
CA GLU A 50 0.80 -7.95 -5.40
C GLU A 50 -0.30 -6.92 -5.69
N LYS A 51 -1.07 -7.17 -6.75
CA LYS A 51 -2.20 -6.31 -7.10
C LYS A 51 -3.33 -6.54 -6.10
N ALA A 52 -3.87 -5.45 -5.55
CA ALA A 52 -5.13 -5.46 -4.81
C ALA A 52 -6.25 -4.96 -5.72
N GLU A 53 -7.29 -5.76 -5.92
CA GLU A 53 -8.41 -5.44 -6.80
C GLU A 53 -9.45 -4.55 -6.12
N ASN A 54 -10.12 -3.71 -6.90
CA ASN A 54 -11.30 -2.97 -6.46
C ASN A 54 -12.34 -3.89 -5.80
N GLY A 55 -12.83 -3.48 -4.64
CA GLY A 55 -13.83 -4.21 -3.87
C GLY A 55 -13.24 -5.20 -2.88
N GLU A 56 -11.93 -5.44 -2.91
CA GLU A 56 -11.26 -6.20 -1.86
C GLU A 56 -11.41 -5.52 -0.49
N LYS A 57 -11.49 -6.38 0.53
CA LYS A 57 -11.72 -6.02 1.92
C LYS A 57 -10.40 -6.13 2.69
N PHE A 58 -10.07 -5.07 3.40
CA PHE A 58 -8.87 -4.99 4.24
C PHE A 58 -9.23 -4.56 5.65
N VAL A 59 -8.36 -4.89 6.60
CA VAL A 59 -8.41 -4.40 7.97
C VAL A 59 -7.20 -3.51 8.19
N ASP A 60 -7.44 -2.27 8.59
CA ASP A 60 -6.39 -1.33 8.96
C ASP A 60 -5.92 -1.62 10.39
N MET A 61 -4.78 -2.31 10.52
CA MET A 61 -4.20 -2.68 11.82
C MET A 61 -3.91 -1.47 12.70
N SER A 62 -3.63 -0.30 12.11
CA SER A 62 -3.38 0.93 12.89
C SER A 62 -4.60 1.44 13.66
N LYS A 63 -5.79 0.91 13.36
CA LYS A 63 -7.06 1.27 13.99
C LYS A 63 -7.59 0.22 14.95
N LEU A 64 -6.89 -0.90 15.11
CA LEU A 64 -7.19 -1.89 16.13
C LEU A 64 -6.64 -1.42 17.48
N ASP A 65 -7.33 -1.82 18.55
CA ASP A 65 -6.93 -1.49 19.91
C ASP A 65 -5.84 -2.46 20.42
N ASP A 66 -5.78 -3.67 19.84
CA ASP A 66 -4.76 -4.70 20.08
C ASP A 66 -4.06 -5.06 18.77
N SER A 67 -2.82 -5.57 18.84
CA SER A 67 -2.02 -5.98 17.67
C SER A 67 -2.39 -7.38 17.15
N GLU A 68 -3.60 -7.85 17.41
CA GLU A 68 -4.07 -9.16 16.94
C GLU A 68 -4.73 -9.01 15.57
N ILE A 69 -4.26 -9.80 14.60
CA ILE A 69 -4.86 -9.85 13.26
C ILE A 69 -6.24 -10.51 13.37
N VAL A 70 -7.26 -9.79 12.93
CA VAL A 70 -8.66 -10.26 12.93
C VAL A 70 -9.22 -10.32 11.51
N ALA A 71 -10.20 -11.19 11.30
CA ALA A 71 -10.96 -11.21 10.06
C ALA A 71 -11.75 -9.90 9.86
N TYR A 72 -12.01 -9.53 8.60
CA TYR A 72 -12.72 -8.30 8.25
C TYR A 72 -14.10 -8.18 8.93
N GLU A 73 -14.84 -9.28 8.96
CA GLU A 73 -16.18 -9.41 9.52
C GLU A 73 -16.21 -9.18 11.04
N ASP A 74 -15.09 -9.45 11.72
CA ASP A 74 -14.93 -9.34 13.17
C ASP A 74 -14.25 -8.02 13.59
N ALA A 75 -13.51 -7.38 12.68
CA ALA A 75 -12.85 -6.10 12.92
C ALA A 75 -13.83 -5.00 13.34
N PRO A 76 -13.46 -4.01 14.16
CA PRO A 76 -14.31 -2.86 14.44
C PRO A 76 -14.56 -2.05 13.16
N GLU A 77 -15.74 -1.43 13.03
CA GLU A 77 -16.13 -0.69 11.81
C GLU A 77 -15.10 0.37 11.41
N LYS A 78 -14.47 1.05 12.38
CA LYS A 78 -13.40 2.03 12.16
C LYS A 78 -12.21 1.46 11.37
N ALA A 79 -11.90 0.17 11.53
CA ALA A 79 -10.75 -0.50 10.92
C ALA A 79 -11.10 -1.18 9.59
N ARG A 80 -12.39 -1.38 9.30
CA ARG A 80 -12.84 -2.02 8.06
C ARG A 80 -12.65 -1.09 6.88
N PHE A 81 -11.97 -1.58 5.85
CA PHE A 81 -11.74 -0.84 4.62
C PHE A 81 -12.16 -1.66 3.40
N ILE A 82 -12.90 -1.04 2.48
CA ILE A 82 -13.21 -1.63 1.17
C ILE A 82 -12.53 -0.76 0.13
N LEU A 83 -11.61 -1.38 -0.60
CA LEU A 83 -10.80 -0.71 -1.60
C LEU A 83 -11.69 -0.20 -2.75
N LYS A 84 -11.60 1.09 -3.07
CA LYS A 84 -12.47 1.75 -4.07
C LYS A 84 -11.88 1.80 -5.47
N THR A 85 -10.58 1.64 -5.57
CA THR A 85 -9.80 1.59 -6.81
C THR A 85 -8.65 0.62 -6.57
N ASP A 86 -8.18 -0.06 -7.61
CA ASP A 86 -7.04 -0.98 -7.49
C ASP A 86 -5.85 -0.34 -6.75
N GLY A 87 -5.10 -1.18 -6.04
CA GLY A 87 -3.94 -0.81 -5.25
C GLY A 87 -2.83 -1.84 -5.36
N ILE A 88 -1.86 -1.74 -4.46
CA ILE A 88 -0.76 -2.72 -4.31
C ILE A 88 -0.61 -3.09 -2.85
N THR A 89 -0.67 -4.38 -2.56
CA THR A 89 -0.13 -4.89 -1.30
C THR A 89 1.37 -5.08 -1.46
N VAL A 90 2.12 -4.63 -0.46
CA VAL A 90 3.56 -4.81 -0.36
C VAL A 90 3.90 -5.58 0.89
N GLY A 91 4.95 -6.40 0.83
CA GLY A 91 5.40 -7.19 1.96
C GLY A 91 6.91 -7.37 1.99
N TYR A 92 7.42 -7.68 3.19
CA TYR A 92 8.78 -8.18 3.39
C TYR A 92 8.77 -9.72 3.27
N PRO A 93 9.72 -10.36 2.58
CA PRO A 93 9.75 -11.81 2.44
C PRO A 93 9.91 -12.56 3.78
N GLU A 94 10.63 -11.94 4.72
CA GLU A 94 11.01 -12.56 6.00
C GLU A 94 10.28 -11.93 7.21
N SER A 95 9.37 -10.98 7.00
CA SER A 95 8.67 -10.30 8.10
C SER A 95 7.18 -10.13 7.82
N CYS A 96 6.41 -10.13 8.89
CA CYS A 96 4.97 -9.85 8.90
C CYS A 96 4.59 -8.45 8.39
N GLY A 97 5.53 -7.53 8.21
CA GLY A 97 5.22 -6.17 7.75
C GLY A 97 4.54 -6.14 6.38
N THR A 98 3.23 -5.99 6.35
CA THR A 98 2.45 -5.91 5.11
C THR A 98 1.74 -4.56 5.05
N SER A 99 1.72 -3.92 3.90
CA SER A 99 1.05 -2.64 3.71
C SER A 99 0.28 -2.58 2.40
N LEU A 100 -0.87 -1.92 2.40
CA LEU A 100 -1.63 -1.59 1.19
C LEU A 100 -1.35 -0.15 0.79
N PHE A 101 -0.98 0.06 -0.46
CA PHE A 101 -0.95 1.37 -1.12
C PHE A 101 -2.15 1.51 -2.06
N TYR A 102 -2.89 2.60 -1.93
CA TYR A 102 -4.07 2.89 -2.75
C TYR A 102 -4.20 4.38 -3.06
N LEU A 103 -4.93 4.71 -4.13
CA LEU A 103 -5.23 6.09 -4.48
C LEU A 103 -6.58 6.52 -3.86
N ASP A 104 -6.60 7.66 -3.17
CA ASP A 104 -7.84 8.40 -2.87
C ASP A 104 -7.62 9.87 -3.21
N LYS A 105 -8.56 10.47 -3.95
CA LYS A 105 -8.53 11.91 -4.32
C LYS A 105 -7.16 12.39 -4.81
N ASP A 106 -6.58 11.66 -5.77
CA ASP A 106 -5.28 11.96 -6.37
C ASP A 106 -4.07 11.90 -5.41
N LYS A 107 -4.23 11.28 -4.24
CA LYS A 107 -3.14 11.04 -3.27
C LYS A 107 -2.97 9.57 -2.98
N ILE A 108 -1.71 9.14 -2.83
CA ILE A 108 -1.40 7.78 -2.39
C ILE A 108 -1.49 7.73 -0.87
N HIS A 109 -2.22 6.73 -0.39
CA HIS A 109 -2.36 6.40 1.01
C HIS A 109 -1.70 5.06 1.28
N ARG A 110 -1.16 4.91 2.49
CA ARG A 110 -0.67 3.65 3.04
C ARG A 110 -1.59 3.19 4.16
N MET A 111 -1.88 1.90 4.18
CA MET A 111 -2.58 1.20 5.26
C MET A 111 -1.71 0.05 5.74
N TYR A 112 -1.64 -0.16 7.05
CA TYR A 112 -0.89 -1.26 7.67
C TYR A 112 -1.81 -2.48 7.80
N LEU A 113 -1.35 -3.64 7.33
CA LEU A 113 -2.14 -4.87 7.26
C LEU A 113 -1.67 -5.94 8.25
N ASP A 114 -0.40 -5.91 8.65
CA ASP A 114 0.26 -6.77 9.63
C ASP A 114 1.56 -6.06 10.10
#